data_AF-A0A1N7GKG4-F1
#
_entry.id   AF-A0A1N7GKG4-F1
#
_cell.length_a   1.000
_cell.length_b   1.000
_cell.length_c   1.000
_cell.angle_alpha   90.00
_cell.angle_beta   90.00
_cell.angle_gamma   90.00
#
_symmetry.space_group_name_H-M   'P 1'
#
loop_
_entity.id
_entity.type
_entity.pdbx_description
1 polymer ?
#
loop_
_entity_poly.entity_id
_entity_poly.type
_entity_poly.pdbx_seq_one_letter_code
_entity_poly.pdbx_strand_id
1 'polypeptide(L)'
;MRFSETITPISAVEYHGFWGSFWDLIWWFLAVFIFISYLFVLFSVIGDLFRDRKLNGWAKAAWVIFLVFFPILTALVYLIVRGRGMGERSQAQAARYEEAQAAYIKSVAGQTLTPADEIAKAKALLDAGTISQAEFDRLKVKALG
;
A
#
# COMPACT_ATOMS: atom_id res chain seq x y z
N MET A 1 -81.67 11.61 25.55
CA MET A 1 -80.40 12.36 25.42
C MET A 1 -79.25 11.40 25.67
N ARG A 2 -78.53 10.98 24.64
CA ARG A 2 -77.25 10.27 24.75
C ARG A 2 -76.20 11.16 24.15
N PHE A 3 -75.35 11.75 24.99
CA PHE A 3 -74.09 12.34 24.55
C PHE A 3 -73.14 11.18 24.31
N SER A 4 -72.89 10.84 23.05
CA SER A 4 -71.81 9.93 22.68
C SER A 4 -70.63 10.79 22.29
N GLU A 5 -69.74 11.01 23.26
CA GLU A 5 -68.43 11.63 23.01
C GLU A 5 -67.60 10.67 22.18
N THR A 6 -67.43 10.96 20.89
CA THR A 6 -66.45 10.31 20.04
C THR A 6 -65.08 10.91 20.34
N ILE A 7 -64.40 10.38 21.35
CA ILE A 7 -62.97 10.63 21.57
C ILE A 7 -62.23 10.03 20.36
N THR A 8 -61.77 10.88 19.45
CA THR A 8 -60.84 10.46 18.40
C THR A 8 -59.57 9.93 19.07
N PRO A 9 -59.12 8.69 18.81
CA PRO A 9 -57.87 8.21 19.34
C PRO A 9 -56.75 9.10 18.78
N ILE A 10 -56.05 9.81 19.65
CA ILE A 10 -54.82 10.51 19.30
C ILE A 10 -53.86 9.42 18.83
N SER A 11 -53.56 9.38 17.53
CA SER A 11 -52.54 8.48 17.00
C SER A 11 -51.22 8.85 17.69
N ALA A 12 -50.80 8.04 18.65
CA ALA A 12 -49.49 8.19 19.26
C ALA A 12 -48.47 8.10 18.13
N VAL A 13 -47.76 9.18 17.87
CA VAL A 13 -46.58 9.13 17.01
C VAL A 13 -45.62 8.22 17.75
N GLU A 14 -45.43 6.99 17.26
CA GLU A 14 -44.38 6.10 17.77
C GLU A 14 -43.05 6.80 17.50
N TYR A 15 -42.56 7.50 18.50
CA TYR A 15 -41.22 8.06 18.51
C TYR A 15 -40.26 6.88 18.67
N HIS A 16 -39.93 6.23 17.56
CA HIS A 16 -38.70 5.46 17.48
C HIS A 16 -37.58 6.48 17.59
N GLY A 17 -37.10 6.70 18.82
CA GLY A 17 -35.97 7.60 19.07
C GLY A 17 -34.78 7.22 18.19
N PHE A 18 -33.76 8.05 18.14
CA PHE A 18 -32.52 7.81 17.37
C PHE A 18 -31.92 6.40 17.55
N TRP A 19 -32.28 5.71 18.63
CA TRP A 19 -31.87 4.37 19.06
C TRP A 19 -33.00 3.33 18.97
N GLY A 20 -33.94 3.47 18.03
CA GLY A 20 -35.21 2.72 17.96
C GLY A 20 -35.07 1.18 17.98
N SER A 21 -33.95 0.64 17.50
CA SER A 21 -33.66 -0.80 17.54
C SER A 21 -32.15 -1.11 17.46
N PHE A 22 -31.76 -2.35 17.80
CA PHE A 22 -30.39 -2.85 17.59
C PHE A 22 -29.94 -2.73 16.11
N TRP A 23 -30.88 -2.88 15.17
CA TRP A 23 -30.59 -2.73 13.75
C TRP A 23 -30.31 -1.27 13.36
N ASP A 24 -30.99 -0.31 13.98
CA ASP A 24 -30.71 1.12 13.75
C ASP A 24 -29.32 1.52 14.24
N LEU A 25 -28.84 0.91 15.33
CA LEU A 25 -27.46 1.10 15.79
C LEU A 25 -26.44 0.65 14.74
N ILE A 26 -26.66 -0.52 14.12
CA ILE A 26 -25.78 -1.03 13.05
C ILE A 26 -25.81 -0.08 11.84
N TRP A 27 -26.99 0.38 11.43
CA TRP A 27 -27.12 1.34 10.33
C TRP A 27 -26.44 2.67 10.63
N TRP A 28 -26.52 3.16 11.87
CA TRP A 28 -25.81 4.37 12.30
C TRP A 28 -24.29 4.19 12.25
N PHE A 29 -23.78 3.07 12.78
CA PHE A 29 -22.36 2.75 12.68
C PHE A 29 -21.89 2.68 11.23
N LEU A 30 -22.66 2.03 10.36
CA LEU A 30 -22.35 1.93 8.93
C LEU A 30 -22.40 3.31 8.26
N ALA A 31 -23.41 4.12 8.54
CA ALA A 31 -23.55 5.47 7.99
C ALA A 31 -22.39 6.37 8.42
N VAL A 32 -22.01 6.35 9.70
CA VAL A 32 -20.86 7.09 10.22
C VAL A 32 -19.56 6.57 9.60
N PHE A 33 -19.39 5.26 9.49
CA PHE A 33 -18.22 4.67 8.85
C PHE A 33 -18.08 5.11 7.38
N ILE A 34 -19.18 5.03 6.61
CA ILE A 34 -19.22 5.48 5.21
C ILE A 34 -18.91 6.98 5.14
N PHE A 35 -19.50 7.79 6.01
CA PHE A 35 -19.25 9.24 6.05
C PHE A 35 -17.79 9.57 6.36
N ILE A 36 -17.20 8.93 7.37
CA ILE A 36 -15.78 9.11 7.72
C ILE A 36 -14.88 8.64 6.57
N SER A 37 -15.14 7.45 6.02
CA SER A 37 -14.42 6.92 4.86
C SER A 37 -14.49 7.88 3.66
N TYR A 38 -15.68 8.43 3.41
CA TYR A 38 -15.88 9.46 2.40
C TYR A 38 -15.02 10.69 2.64
N LEU A 39 -14.95 11.21 3.87
CA LEU A 39 -14.07 12.33 4.21
C LEU A 39 -12.58 12.01 3.99
N PHE A 40 -12.14 10.79 4.34
CA PHE A 40 -10.77 10.35 4.07
C PHE A 40 -10.45 10.37 2.58
N VAL A 41 -11.34 9.83 1.74
CA VAL A 41 -11.18 9.87 0.27
C VAL A 41 -11.19 11.32 -0.23
N LEU A 42 -12.12 12.14 0.25
CA LEU A 42 -12.25 13.55 -0.11
C LEU A 42 -10.96 14.32 0.16
N PHE A 43 -10.44 14.24 1.38
CA PHE A 43 -9.21 14.92 1.78
C PHE A 43 -7.97 14.35 1.09
N SER A 44 -7.94 13.04 0.82
CA SER A 44 -6.87 12.42 0.04
C SER A 44 -6.82 12.99 -1.38
N VAL A 45 -7.97 13.04 -2.08
CA VAL A 45 -8.07 13.59 -3.44
C VAL A 45 -7.74 15.08 -3.46
N ILE A 46 -8.26 15.86 -2.51
CA ILE A 46 -7.92 17.27 -2.38
C ILE A 46 -6.41 17.47 -2.13
N GLY A 47 -5.82 16.69 -1.21
CA GLY A 47 -4.40 16.75 -0.90
C GLY A 47 -3.53 16.42 -2.12
N ASP A 48 -3.88 15.37 -2.86
CA ASP A 48 -3.21 14.97 -4.11
C ASP A 48 -3.31 16.08 -5.18
N LEU A 49 -4.51 16.66 -5.33
CA LEU A 49 -4.78 17.75 -6.26
C LEU A 49 -3.92 18.99 -5.97
N PHE A 50 -3.72 19.33 -4.69
CA PHE A 50 -2.88 20.46 -4.30
C PHE A 50 -1.38 20.18 -4.43
N ARG A 51 -0.94 18.92 -4.18
CA ARG A 51 0.46 18.50 -4.35
C ARG A 51 0.92 18.54 -5.81
N ASP A 52 -0.01 18.36 -6.75
CA ASP A 52 0.27 18.49 -8.17
C ASP A 52 0.58 19.96 -8.54
N ARG A 53 1.88 20.25 -8.71
CA ARG A 53 2.39 21.56 -9.11
C ARG A 53 2.20 21.86 -10.60
N LYS A 54 1.90 20.85 -11.43
CA LYS A 54 1.72 21.03 -12.87
C LYS A 54 0.31 21.54 -13.21
N LEU A 55 -0.64 21.38 -12.29
CA LEU A 55 -2.01 21.78 -12.51
C LEU A 55 -2.24 23.27 -12.17
N ASN A 56 -2.86 24.01 -13.09
CA ASN A 56 -3.25 25.40 -12.85
C ASN A 56 -4.39 25.51 -11.81
N GLY A 57 -4.50 26.69 -11.19
CA GLY A 57 -5.48 26.92 -10.10
C GLY A 57 -6.94 26.74 -10.53
N TRP A 58 -7.27 27.11 -11.77
CA TRP A 58 -8.63 26.97 -12.32
C TRP A 58 -9.06 25.51 -12.47
N ALA A 59 -8.17 24.64 -12.94
CA ALA A 59 -8.46 23.21 -12.99
C ALA A 59 -8.64 22.64 -11.58
N LYS A 60 -7.86 23.10 -10.58
CA LYS A 60 -8.06 22.69 -9.18
C LYS A 60 -9.44 23.10 -8.67
N ALA A 61 -9.87 24.33 -8.92
CA ALA A 61 -11.18 24.81 -8.52
C ALA A 61 -12.31 23.99 -9.15
N ALA A 62 -12.24 23.69 -10.45
CA ALA A 62 -13.21 22.85 -11.13
C ALA A 62 -13.31 21.46 -10.49
N TRP A 63 -12.17 20.81 -10.23
CA TRP A 63 -12.14 19.51 -9.54
C TRP A 63 -12.80 19.56 -8.16
N VAL A 64 -12.53 20.59 -7.36
CA VAL A 64 -13.15 20.74 -6.03
C VAL A 64 -14.67 20.93 -6.15
N ILE A 65 -15.14 21.75 -7.09
CA ILE A 65 -16.59 21.94 -7.31
C ILE A 65 -17.25 20.60 -7.66
N PHE A 66 -16.73 19.87 -8.64
CA PHE A 66 -17.28 18.57 -9.03
C PHE A 66 -17.27 17.56 -7.87
N LEU A 67 -16.22 17.58 -7.03
CA LEU A 67 -16.08 16.70 -5.87
C LEU A 67 -17.17 16.96 -4.81
N VAL A 68 -17.62 18.21 -4.67
CA VAL A 68 -18.69 18.58 -3.72
C VAL A 68 -20.07 18.16 -4.23
N PHE A 69 -20.37 18.39 -5.50
CA PHE A 69 -21.70 18.13 -6.07
C PHE A 69 -21.89 16.68 -6.56
N PHE A 70 -20.82 16.04 -7.02
CA PHE A 70 -20.84 14.71 -7.61
C PHE A 70 -19.68 13.86 -7.08
N PRO A 71 -19.63 13.58 -5.76
CA PRO A 71 -18.45 13.02 -5.11
C PRO A 71 -17.99 11.68 -5.68
N ILE A 72 -18.90 10.71 -5.81
CA ILE A 72 -18.56 9.36 -6.29
C ILE A 72 -18.08 9.42 -7.74
N LEU A 73 -18.84 10.08 -8.61
CA LEU A 73 -18.49 10.21 -10.03
C LEU A 73 -17.14 10.94 -10.19
N THR A 74 -16.93 12.03 -9.47
CA THR A 74 -15.70 12.81 -9.55
C THR A 74 -14.51 12.02 -9.03
N ALA A 75 -14.66 11.26 -7.94
CA ALA A 75 -13.59 10.39 -7.44
C ALA A 75 -13.20 9.33 -8.47
N LEU A 76 -14.17 8.69 -9.14
CA LEU A 76 -13.89 7.72 -10.20
C LEU A 76 -13.17 8.35 -11.39
N VAL A 77 -13.66 9.50 -11.88
CA VAL A 77 -13.03 10.22 -12.99
C VAL A 77 -11.62 10.69 -12.59
N TYR A 78 -11.44 11.14 -11.34
CA TYR A 78 -10.12 11.51 -10.81
C TYR A 78 -9.15 10.33 -10.84
N LEU A 79 -9.58 9.15 -10.39
CA LEU A 79 -8.77 7.93 -10.43
C LEU A 79 -8.41 7.51 -11.86
N ILE A 80 -9.31 7.66 -12.83
CA ILE A 80 -9.01 7.33 -14.23
C ILE A 80 -7.98 8.32 -14.82
N VAL A 81 -8.21 9.62 -14.63
CA VAL A 81 -7.39 10.67 -15.24
C VAL A 81 -6.03 10.79 -14.54
N ARG A 82 -5.96 10.58 -13.22
CA ARG A 82 -4.74 10.80 -12.41
C ARG A 82 -4.24 9.61 -11.62
N GLY A 83 -4.91 8.45 -11.66
CA GLY A 83 -4.48 7.23 -10.98
C GLY A 83 -3.18 6.63 -11.54
N ARG A 84 -2.68 7.13 -12.67
CA ARG A 84 -1.39 6.73 -13.28
C ARG A 84 -0.21 6.81 -12.33
N GLY A 85 -0.29 7.63 -11.27
CA GLY A 85 0.75 7.73 -10.26
C GLY A 85 1.02 6.41 -9.51
N MET A 86 0.10 5.46 -9.43
CA MET A 86 0.33 4.19 -8.70
C MET A 86 1.05 3.14 -9.54
N GLY A 87 0.71 2.99 -10.83
CA GLY A 87 1.35 2.01 -11.72
C GLY A 87 2.77 2.39 -12.13
N GLU A 88 3.05 3.68 -12.33
CA GLU A 88 4.40 4.13 -12.69
C GLU A 88 5.37 4.06 -11.50
N ARG A 89 4.90 4.34 -10.27
CA ARG A 89 5.72 4.21 -9.06
C ARG A 89 6.00 2.76 -8.70
N SER A 90 5.06 1.84 -8.93
CA SER A 90 5.30 0.41 -8.69
C SER A 90 6.35 -0.15 -9.65
N GLN A 91 6.33 0.26 -10.93
CA GLN A 91 7.36 -0.11 -11.90
C GLN A 91 8.72 0.51 -11.57
N ALA A 92 8.76 1.80 -11.20
CA ALA A 92 10.00 2.46 -10.80
C ALA A 92 10.57 1.90 -9.49
N GLN A 93 9.73 1.50 -8.53
CA GLN A 93 10.17 0.81 -7.32
C GLN A 93 10.66 -0.60 -7.65
N ALA A 94 9.95 -1.37 -8.47
CA ALA A 94 10.38 -2.70 -8.90
C ALA A 94 11.78 -2.66 -9.56
N ALA A 95 12.00 -1.71 -10.49
CA ALA A 95 13.30 -1.50 -11.12
C ALA A 95 14.40 -1.17 -10.09
N ARG A 96 14.13 -0.31 -9.11
CA ARG A 96 15.09 0.00 -8.03
C ARG A 96 15.37 -1.19 -7.11
N TYR A 97 14.39 -2.04 -6.83
CA TYR A 97 14.57 -3.25 -6.04
C TYR A 97 15.40 -4.29 -6.81
N GLU A 98 15.18 -4.43 -8.12
CA GLU A 98 16.00 -5.29 -8.99
C GLU A 98 17.45 -4.80 -9.04
N GLU A 99 17.69 -3.51 -9.24
CA GLU A 99 19.03 -2.92 -9.24
C GLU A 99 19.76 -3.12 -7.89
N ALA A 100 19.06 -2.90 -6.78
CA ALA A 100 19.61 -3.10 -5.44
C ALA A 100 19.95 -4.57 -5.16
N GLN A 101 19.10 -5.51 -5.60
CA GLN A 101 19.37 -6.94 -5.49
C GLN A 101 20.54 -7.37 -6.38
N ALA A 102 20.59 -6.90 -7.63
CA ALA A 102 21.70 -7.17 -8.53
C ALA A 102 23.03 -6.65 -7.98
N ALA A 103 23.04 -5.44 -7.40
CA ALA A 103 24.22 -4.87 -6.75
C ALA A 103 24.64 -5.69 -5.52
N TYR A 104 23.68 -6.14 -4.71
CA TYR A 104 23.94 -7.00 -3.54
C TYR A 104 24.51 -8.35 -3.96
N ILE A 105 23.89 -9.04 -4.93
CA ILE A 105 24.38 -10.31 -5.47
C ILE A 105 25.78 -10.14 -6.05
N LYS A 106 26.05 -9.07 -6.80
CA LYS A 106 27.39 -8.78 -7.32
C LYS A 106 28.41 -8.52 -6.21
N SER A 107 28.01 -7.87 -5.12
CA SER A 107 28.89 -7.63 -3.97
C SER A 107 29.24 -8.89 -3.19
N VAL A 108 28.29 -9.83 -3.07
CA VAL A 108 28.48 -11.10 -2.36
C VAL A 108 29.14 -12.15 -3.26
N ALA A 109 28.77 -12.23 -4.54
CA ALA A 109 29.37 -13.14 -5.51
C ALA A 109 30.74 -12.65 -6.00
N GLY A 110 30.98 -11.34 -6.02
CA GLY A 110 32.28 -10.71 -6.29
C GLY A 110 33.29 -10.83 -5.15
N GLN A 111 32.87 -11.31 -3.97
CA GLN A 111 33.76 -11.90 -2.95
C GLN A 111 34.10 -13.35 -3.31
N THR A 112 34.25 -13.64 -4.61
CA THR A 112 34.84 -14.90 -5.05
C THR A 112 36.23 -14.94 -4.45
N LEU A 113 36.48 -15.93 -3.58
CA LEU A 113 37.79 -16.20 -2.99
C LEU A 113 38.81 -16.11 -4.11
N THR A 114 39.81 -15.23 -3.96
CA THR A 114 40.86 -15.16 -4.96
C THR A 114 41.53 -16.55 -5.02
N PRO A 115 42.11 -16.95 -6.16
CA PRO A 115 42.91 -18.18 -6.24
C PRO A 115 43.90 -18.33 -5.07
N ALA A 116 44.45 -17.22 -4.60
CA ALA A 116 45.33 -17.18 -3.43
C ALA A 116 44.60 -17.52 -2.12
N ASP A 117 43.37 -17.03 -1.91
CA ASP A 117 42.57 -17.35 -0.73
C ASP A 117 42.10 -18.81 -0.71
N GLU A 118 41.78 -19.37 -1.89
CA GLU A 118 41.45 -20.80 -2.01
C GLU A 118 42.65 -21.69 -1.69
N ILE A 119 43.84 -21.33 -2.19
CA ILE A 119 45.11 -22.04 -1.89
C ILE A 119 45.47 -21.91 -0.40
N ALA A 120 45.29 -20.73 0.20
CA ALA A 120 45.56 -20.49 1.62
C ALA A 120 44.64 -21.35 2.51
N LYS A 121 43.34 -21.45 2.17
CA LYS A 121 42.41 -22.34 2.87
C LYS A 121 42.77 -23.81 2.70
N ALA A 122 43.14 -24.24 1.49
CA ALA A 122 43.58 -25.60 1.25
C ALA A 122 44.85 -25.94 2.05
N LYS A 123 45.77 -24.98 2.21
CA LYS A 123 46.98 -25.17 3.03
C LYS A 123 46.66 -25.34 4.50
N ALA A 124 45.71 -24.57 5.03
CA ALA A 124 45.25 -24.71 6.40
C ALA A 124 44.62 -26.09 6.67
N LEU A 125 43.87 -26.64 5.71
CA LEU A 125 43.31 -28.00 5.82
C LEU A 125 44.40 -29.09 5.81
N LEU A 126 45.46 -28.88 5.03
CA LEU A 126 46.62 -29.77 5.01
C LEU A 126 47.37 -29.73 6.36
N ASP A 127 47.58 -28.53 6.90
CA ASP A 127 48.25 -28.34 8.20
C ASP A 127 47.43 -28.88 9.37
N ALA A 128 46.10 -28.84 9.25
CA ALA A 128 45.18 -29.50 10.18
C ALA A 128 45.13 -31.03 10.00
N GLY A 129 45.84 -31.59 9.02
CA GLY A 129 45.81 -33.02 8.70
C GLY A 129 44.46 -33.53 8.18
N THR A 130 43.56 -32.63 7.76
CA THR A 130 42.22 -32.97 7.27
C THR A 130 42.26 -33.46 5.82
N ILE A 131 43.27 -33.02 5.05
CA ILE A 131 43.52 -33.47 3.68
C ILE A 131 44.98 -33.91 3.53
N SER A 132 45.24 -34.79 2.58
CA SER A 132 46.58 -35.22 2.21
C SER A 132 47.28 -34.22 1.28
N GLN A 133 48.61 -34.34 1.18
CA GLN A 133 49.42 -33.53 0.27
C GLN A 133 48.92 -33.64 -1.19
N ALA A 134 48.55 -34.84 -1.63
CA ALA A 134 48.04 -35.08 -2.98
C ALA A 134 46.69 -34.40 -3.24
N GLU A 135 45.84 -34.28 -2.23
CA GLU A 135 44.56 -33.57 -2.32
C GLU A 135 44.76 -32.05 -2.33
N PHE A 136 45.71 -31.54 -1.54
CA PHE A 136 46.12 -30.15 -1.58
C PHE A 136 46.63 -29.75 -2.97
N ASP A 137 47.51 -30.56 -3.57
CA ASP A 137 48.08 -30.25 -4.88
C ASP A 137 47.01 -30.22 -6.00
N ARG A 138 46.00 -31.11 -5.92
CA ARG A 138 44.83 -31.07 -6.84
C ARG A 138 43.99 -29.80 -6.65
N LEU A 139 43.76 -29.37 -5.41
CA LEU A 139 43.02 -28.14 -5.12
C LEU A 139 43.79 -26.89 -5.58
N LYS A 140 45.12 -26.89 -5.43
CA LYS A 140 45.99 -25.81 -5.89
C LYS A 140 45.96 -25.64 -7.41
N VAL A 141 46.04 -26.74 -8.17
CA VAL A 141 45.93 -26.70 -9.63
C VAL A 141 44.55 -26.18 -10.06
N LYS A 142 43.48 -26.65 -9.41
CA LYS A 142 42.12 -26.20 -9.71
C LYS A 142 41.89 -24.71 -9.44
N ALA A 143 42.48 -24.17 -8.37
CA ALA A 143 42.39 -22.75 -8.05
C ALA A 143 43.18 -21.85 -9.02
N LEU A 144 44.26 -22.36 -9.62
CA LEU A 144 45.11 -21.61 -10.56
C LEU A 144 44.61 -21.65 -12.02
N GLY A 145 43.68 -22.56 -12.35
CA GLY A 145 43.13 -22.75 -13.70
C GLY A 145 43.81 -23.87 -14.46
#